data_AF-A0A318RB64-F1
#
_entry.id   AF-A0A318RB64-F1
#
_cell.length_a   1.000
_cell.length_b   1.000
_cell.length_c   1.000
_cell.angle_alpha   90.00
_cell.angle_beta   90.00
_cell.angle_gamma   90.00
#
_symmetry.space_group_name_H-M   'P 1'
#
loop_
_entity.id
_entity.type
_entity.pdbx_description
1 polymer ?
#
loop_
_entity_poly.entity_id
_entity_poly.type
_entity_poly.pdbx_seq_one_letter_code
_entity_poly.pdbx_strand_id
1 'polypeptide(L)'
;MRTNILAAAVVTIVAALAVPTSAVAAPQGAEPTTWHVRAGASGGGDGSERSPFASLAAVQKASGPDDTIVVDPARSPLDGGILLKQGQRLIGGGAPVVGADPNSPRPRLTNTALLGSTGDAVTLAPGTEVRNLVIEGTNRSAIYGNDATGVTIAGNDISGSNRLCHDGFIIGPFQIPASIALREAIPKLPNFVVLNNGWAAVMLDYHRAAGAVTVEDNSVHDTACGDGIDVRTFGTATVTADLTGNDLSNINVGLAKLSVLAMGLQSNDTSSLTATLRGNTQRDIADPARSPLNKLADSEGVFINPLGDSHISVDVHDNTFARGDGNFSANGLEYVTTTGSPTSDVTVTNSTFTDVTGDVIESYNLSPDAARHSLTLDHVTGAHSEFPGAVLNPVVPANLGTCLVATGFGRGATTDLIVRNTTLRGCSADGLGVISYVPEGPEPSTARMSFDVRNSVIDGTAAHGINIINVGALTALQGRLENTTVINTTQAPIATANHGTIGEATLDFGGGPLGSAGGNCFTPGLRGPADLSPIPVTARHNWWGTAALPPAVTVPNAAPALPTSPRPDC
;
A
#
# COMPACT_ATOMS: atom_id res chain seq x y z
N MET A 1 38.65 59.50 30.24
CA MET A 1 39.79 58.86 29.58
C MET A 1 39.28 57.73 28.70
N ARG A 2 39.04 58.01 27.42
CA ARG A 2 38.80 57.02 26.37
C ARG A 2 39.71 57.42 25.22
N THR A 3 40.66 56.55 24.90
CA THR A 3 41.60 56.71 23.79
C THR A 3 41.03 56.07 22.53
N ASN A 4 41.24 56.78 21.44
CA ASN A 4 40.88 56.47 20.06
C ASN A 4 41.54 55.18 19.55
N ILE A 5 40.85 54.46 18.65
CA ILE A 5 41.50 53.72 17.57
C ILE A 5 40.75 54.01 16.27
N LEU A 6 41.47 54.62 15.33
CA LEU A 6 41.15 54.81 13.93
C LEU A 6 41.31 53.48 13.17
N ALA A 7 40.44 53.21 12.19
CA ALA A 7 40.74 52.33 11.08
C ALA A 7 40.22 52.95 9.78
N ALA A 8 41.15 53.11 8.84
CA ALA A 8 41.01 53.86 7.60
C ALA A 8 40.23 53.07 6.54
N ALA A 9 39.40 53.78 5.78
CA ALA A 9 38.75 53.28 4.58
C ALA A 9 39.76 53.27 3.42
N VAL A 10 40.05 52.08 2.89
CA VAL A 10 40.77 51.90 1.62
C VAL A 10 39.72 51.85 0.52
N VAL A 11 39.69 52.88 -0.32
CA VAL A 11 38.89 52.92 -1.55
C VAL A 11 39.73 52.30 -2.66
N THR A 12 39.38 51.09 -3.08
CA THR A 12 39.99 50.43 -4.25
C THR A 12 39.15 50.77 -5.49
N ILE A 13 39.72 51.58 -6.39
CA ILE A 13 39.16 51.84 -7.72
C ILE A 13 39.53 50.65 -8.61
N VAL A 14 38.54 49.81 -8.96
CA VAL A 14 38.68 48.75 -9.97
C VAL A 14 38.26 49.33 -11.32
N ALA A 15 39.22 49.48 -12.23
CA ALA A 15 38.96 49.85 -13.62
C ALA A 15 38.31 48.67 -14.36
N ALA A 16 37.08 48.88 -14.85
CA ALA A 16 36.35 47.92 -15.67
C ALA A 16 36.95 47.86 -17.08
N LEU A 17 37.72 46.80 -17.37
CA LEU A 17 38.04 46.39 -18.72
C LEU A 17 36.84 45.61 -19.28
N ALA A 18 36.08 46.24 -20.18
CA ALA A 18 35.03 45.59 -20.94
C ALA A 18 35.65 44.57 -21.91
N VAL A 19 35.65 43.30 -21.51
CA VAL A 19 35.91 42.17 -22.43
C VAL A 19 34.62 41.96 -23.23
N PRO A 20 34.65 41.94 -24.58
CA PRO A 20 33.49 41.60 -25.37
C PRO A 20 33.07 40.17 -25.03
N THR A 21 31.94 40.04 -24.32
CA THR A 21 31.25 38.76 -24.15
C THR A 21 30.67 38.37 -25.49
N SER A 22 31.42 37.57 -26.25
CA SER A 22 30.85 36.77 -27.33
C SER A 22 29.74 35.94 -26.72
N ALA A 23 28.49 36.29 -27.01
CA ALA A 23 27.34 35.46 -26.69
C ALA A 23 27.57 34.11 -27.37
N VAL A 24 27.99 33.13 -26.59
CA VAL A 24 27.98 31.73 -27.01
C VAL A 24 26.51 31.41 -27.19
N ALA A 25 26.05 31.40 -28.44
CA ALA A 25 24.74 30.89 -28.77
C ALA A 25 24.65 29.49 -28.16
N ALA A 26 23.67 29.29 -27.27
CA ALA A 26 23.36 27.95 -26.79
C ALA A 26 23.17 27.06 -28.01
N PRO A 27 23.78 25.86 -28.05
CA PRO A 27 23.61 24.95 -29.18
C PRO A 27 22.11 24.78 -29.41
N GLN A 28 21.64 25.15 -30.59
CA GLN A 28 20.29 24.79 -31.03
C GLN A 28 20.24 23.27 -30.96
N GLY A 29 19.44 22.74 -30.02
CA GLY A 29 19.22 21.31 -29.90
C GLY A 29 18.78 20.77 -31.26
N ALA A 30 19.36 19.65 -31.69
CA ALA A 30 18.88 18.98 -32.89
C ALA A 30 17.39 18.67 -32.71
N GLU A 31 16.60 18.84 -33.77
CA GLU A 31 15.17 18.53 -33.76
C GLU A 31 14.96 17.05 -33.35
N PRO A 32 13.98 16.75 -32.47
CA PRO A 32 13.68 15.39 -32.05
C PRO A 32 13.49 14.46 -33.24
N THR A 33 14.26 13.37 -33.26
CA THR A 33 14.26 12.38 -34.35
C THR A 33 13.46 11.14 -33.94
N THR A 34 12.81 10.51 -34.92
CA THR A 34 12.14 9.21 -34.73
C THR A 34 12.98 8.08 -35.29
N TRP A 35 13.25 7.07 -34.47
CA TRP A 35 14.03 5.89 -34.81
C TRP A 35 13.17 4.64 -34.72
N HIS A 36 13.31 3.72 -35.68
CA HIS A 36 12.62 2.44 -35.68
C HIS A 36 13.59 1.30 -35.36
N VAL A 37 13.11 0.35 -34.55
CA VAL A 37 13.80 -0.88 -34.22
C VAL A 37 12.85 -2.06 -34.36
N ARG A 38 13.30 -3.16 -34.97
CA ARG A 38 12.46 -4.35 -35.22
C ARG A 38 13.27 -5.63 -35.06
N ALA A 39 12.73 -6.59 -34.31
CA ALA A 39 13.34 -7.92 -34.23
C ALA A 39 13.35 -8.59 -35.62
N GLY A 40 14.51 -9.16 -35.98
CA GLY A 40 14.70 -9.82 -37.28
C GLY A 40 14.93 -8.88 -38.47
N ALA A 41 15.06 -7.57 -38.25
CA ALA A 41 15.53 -6.67 -39.30
C ALA A 41 16.98 -7.00 -39.72
N SER A 42 17.34 -6.63 -40.95
CA SER A 42 18.70 -6.82 -41.46
C SER A 42 19.71 -6.02 -40.66
N GLY A 43 20.90 -6.60 -40.43
CA GLY A 43 22.01 -5.86 -39.83
C GLY A 43 22.41 -4.64 -40.66
N GLY A 44 22.76 -3.53 -39.99
CA GLY A 44 23.16 -2.29 -40.65
C GLY A 44 22.02 -1.37 -41.08
N GLY A 45 20.79 -1.59 -40.59
CA GLY A 45 19.69 -0.64 -40.74
C GLY A 45 20.08 0.77 -40.26
N ASP A 46 19.48 1.79 -40.87
CA ASP A 46 19.74 3.20 -40.57
C ASP A 46 18.77 3.78 -39.54
N GLY A 47 17.82 2.97 -39.06
CA GLY A 47 16.83 3.37 -38.07
C GLY A 47 15.63 4.10 -38.66
N SER A 48 15.51 4.22 -39.98
CA SER A 48 14.28 4.64 -40.62
C SER A 48 13.23 3.52 -40.58
N GLU A 49 11.94 3.86 -40.75
CA GLU A 49 10.85 2.88 -40.83
C GLU A 49 11.07 1.79 -41.90
N ARG A 50 11.73 2.13 -43.01
CA ARG A 50 12.02 1.21 -44.12
C ARG A 50 13.25 0.34 -43.88
N SER A 51 14.16 0.78 -43.01
CA SER A 51 15.41 0.09 -42.69
C SER A 51 15.68 0.19 -41.19
N PRO A 52 14.80 -0.39 -40.35
CA PRO A 52 14.87 -0.25 -38.91
C PRO A 52 16.14 -0.89 -38.36
N PHE A 53 16.59 -0.43 -37.20
CA PHE A 53 17.65 -1.10 -36.47
C PHE A 53 17.21 -2.52 -36.07
N ALA A 54 18.17 -3.45 -36.06
CA ALA A 54 17.91 -4.85 -35.70
C ALA A 54 18.06 -5.15 -34.20
N SER A 55 18.50 -4.18 -33.39
CA SER A 55 18.75 -4.38 -31.95
C SER A 55 18.53 -3.10 -31.13
N LEU A 56 18.18 -3.29 -29.85
CA LEU A 56 18.03 -2.20 -28.87
C LEU A 56 19.37 -1.47 -28.65
N ALA A 57 20.49 -2.19 -28.60
CA ALA A 57 21.80 -1.60 -28.45
C ALA A 57 22.17 -0.66 -29.61
N ALA A 58 21.77 -0.98 -30.84
CA ALA A 58 22.01 -0.12 -32.01
C ALA A 58 21.21 1.18 -31.92
N VAL A 59 19.90 1.10 -31.63
CA VAL A 59 19.07 2.31 -31.51
C VAL A 59 19.44 3.16 -30.29
N GLN A 60 19.77 2.54 -29.15
CA GLN A 60 20.25 3.24 -27.96
C GLN A 60 21.53 4.05 -28.24
N LYS A 61 22.42 3.51 -29.08
CA LYS A 61 23.65 4.21 -29.49
C LYS A 61 23.34 5.37 -30.43
N ALA A 62 22.38 5.22 -31.33
CA ALA A 62 22.05 6.20 -32.36
C ALA A 62 21.19 7.37 -31.84
N SER A 63 20.23 7.10 -30.96
CA SER A 63 19.28 8.11 -30.50
C SER A 63 19.91 9.16 -29.56
N GLY A 64 19.31 10.34 -29.48
CA GLY A 64 19.60 11.38 -28.49
C GLY A 64 18.56 11.46 -27.37
N PRO A 65 18.74 12.39 -26.41
CA PRO A 65 17.65 12.88 -25.56
C PRO A 65 16.47 13.40 -26.41
N ASP A 66 15.27 13.39 -25.85
CA ASP A 66 14.01 13.86 -26.46
C ASP A 66 13.55 13.12 -27.75
N ASP A 67 14.37 12.21 -28.29
CA ASP A 67 14.03 11.38 -29.45
C ASP A 67 12.87 10.40 -29.15
N THR A 68 12.23 9.95 -30.22
CA THR A 68 11.26 8.85 -30.15
C THR A 68 11.87 7.57 -30.74
N ILE A 69 11.79 6.47 -30.00
CA ILE A 69 12.08 5.12 -30.48
C ILE A 69 10.74 4.39 -30.67
N VAL A 70 10.48 3.94 -31.89
CA VAL A 70 9.37 3.06 -32.23
C VAL A 70 9.88 1.62 -32.31
N VAL A 71 9.33 0.76 -31.45
CA VAL A 71 9.52 -0.68 -31.55
C VAL A 71 8.47 -1.21 -32.52
N ASP A 72 8.89 -1.69 -33.69
CA ASP A 72 7.95 -2.19 -34.68
C ASP A 72 7.42 -3.58 -34.32
N PRO A 73 6.17 -3.92 -34.68
CA PRO A 73 5.61 -5.25 -34.50
C PRO A 73 6.44 -6.37 -35.15
N ALA A 74 6.76 -7.39 -34.36
CA ALA A 74 7.45 -8.58 -34.81
C ALA A 74 6.95 -9.83 -34.08
N ARG A 75 7.28 -11.02 -34.60
CA ARG A 75 6.94 -12.29 -33.93
C ARG A 75 7.90 -12.60 -32.78
N SER A 76 9.16 -12.19 -32.86
CA SER A 76 10.16 -12.41 -31.82
C SER A 76 10.40 -11.13 -31.02
N PRO A 77 10.79 -11.22 -29.73
CA PRO A 77 11.19 -10.06 -28.97
C PRO A 77 12.57 -9.54 -29.39
N LEU A 78 12.79 -8.25 -29.19
CA LEU A 78 14.12 -7.67 -29.08
C LEU A 78 14.69 -7.97 -27.70
N ASP A 79 15.92 -8.49 -27.62
CA ASP A 79 16.57 -8.88 -26.38
C ASP A 79 17.75 -7.94 -26.04
N GLY A 80 18.13 -7.92 -24.75
CA GLY A 80 19.28 -7.20 -24.21
C GLY A 80 18.97 -5.91 -23.44
N GLY A 81 17.70 -5.51 -23.38
CA GLY A 81 17.24 -4.30 -22.71
C GLY A 81 17.66 -2.97 -23.36
N ILE A 82 17.14 -1.87 -22.85
CA ILE A 82 17.44 -0.50 -23.30
C ILE A 82 17.50 0.50 -22.14
N LEU A 83 18.50 1.37 -22.17
CA LEU A 83 18.65 2.53 -21.29
C LEU A 83 18.15 3.77 -22.01
N LEU A 84 17.08 4.38 -21.49
CA LEU A 84 16.53 5.61 -22.06
C LEU A 84 17.36 6.83 -21.65
N LYS A 85 17.30 7.86 -22.50
CA LYS A 85 17.88 9.18 -22.25
C LYS A 85 16.78 10.15 -21.80
N GLN A 86 17.19 11.28 -21.24
CA GLN A 86 16.24 12.30 -20.78
C GLN A 86 15.23 12.67 -21.88
N GLY A 87 13.95 12.76 -21.52
CA GLY A 87 12.87 13.16 -22.44
C GLY A 87 12.49 12.13 -23.51
N GLN A 88 13.19 11.00 -23.57
CA GLN A 88 13.05 10.05 -24.65
C GLN A 88 11.75 9.25 -24.55
N ARG A 89 11.15 8.92 -25.70
CA ARG A 89 9.90 8.17 -25.79
C ARG A 89 10.15 6.80 -26.40
N LEU A 90 9.79 5.72 -25.71
CA LEU A 90 9.84 4.35 -26.21
C LEU A 90 8.41 3.86 -26.44
N ILE A 91 8.04 3.72 -27.71
CA ILE A 91 6.66 3.48 -28.13
C ILE A 91 6.59 2.18 -28.92
N GLY A 92 5.73 1.26 -28.52
CA GLY A 92 5.37 0.14 -29.37
C GLY A 92 4.50 0.58 -30.54
N GLY A 93 4.93 0.27 -31.75
CA GLY A 93 4.17 0.50 -32.97
C GLY A 93 3.00 -0.47 -33.12
N GLY A 94 2.04 -0.13 -33.99
CA GLY A 94 0.87 -0.97 -34.27
C GLY A 94 -0.32 -0.70 -33.35
N ALA A 95 -1.21 -1.70 -33.25
CA ALA A 95 -2.42 -1.62 -32.41
C ALA A 95 -2.08 -1.68 -30.91
N PRO A 96 -3.01 -1.29 -30.02
CA PRO A 96 -2.89 -1.50 -28.58
C PRO A 96 -2.54 -2.96 -28.23
N VAL A 97 -1.57 -3.16 -27.35
CA VAL A 97 -1.08 -4.50 -26.98
C VAL A 97 -1.91 -5.16 -25.87
N VAL A 98 -2.49 -4.37 -24.98
CA VAL A 98 -3.36 -4.87 -23.90
C VAL A 98 -4.63 -5.48 -24.51
N GLY A 99 -4.89 -6.75 -24.19
CA GLY A 99 -6.01 -7.52 -24.72
C GLY A 99 -5.87 -7.95 -26.19
N ALA A 100 -4.70 -7.73 -26.81
CA ALA A 100 -4.45 -8.17 -28.19
C ALA A 100 -4.30 -9.69 -28.30
N ASP A 101 -4.54 -10.24 -29.50
CA ASP A 101 -4.27 -11.65 -29.79
C ASP A 101 -2.79 -11.96 -29.56
N PRO A 102 -2.44 -12.90 -28.66
CA PRO A 102 -1.05 -13.21 -28.35
C PRO A 102 -0.25 -13.74 -29.55
N ASN A 103 -0.92 -14.23 -30.60
CA ASN A 103 -0.30 -14.76 -31.82
C ASN A 103 -0.02 -13.69 -32.90
N SER A 104 -0.53 -12.47 -32.72
CA SER A 104 -0.28 -11.37 -33.64
C SER A 104 1.16 -10.84 -33.50
N PRO A 105 1.79 -10.32 -34.58
CA PRO A 105 3.04 -9.57 -34.44
C PRO A 105 2.82 -8.37 -33.52
N ARG A 106 3.68 -8.20 -32.52
CA ARG A 106 3.58 -7.17 -31.47
C ARG A 106 4.94 -6.54 -31.20
N PRO A 107 5.00 -5.31 -30.66
CA PRO A 107 6.26 -4.64 -30.30
C PRO A 107 6.83 -5.25 -29.00
N ARG A 108 7.54 -6.38 -29.15
CA ARG A 108 7.97 -7.23 -28.03
C ARG A 108 9.40 -6.93 -27.58
N LEU A 109 9.61 -6.82 -26.27
CA LEU A 109 10.91 -6.68 -25.62
C LEU A 109 11.13 -7.80 -24.60
N THR A 110 12.39 -8.15 -24.38
CA THR A 110 12.84 -8.98 -23.27
C THR A 110 14.25 -8.58 -22.84
N ASN A 111 14.72 -9.11 -21.71
CA ASN A 111 16.12 -9.07 -21.34
C ASN A 111 16.50 -10.37 -20.63
N THR A 112 17.13 -11.27 -21.38
CA THR A 112 17.60 -12.58 -20.88
C THR A 112 19.09 -12.60 -20.55
N ALA A 113 19.77 -11.45 -20.65
CA ALA A 113 21.20 -11.37 -20.37
C ALA A 113 21.52 -11.71 -18.91
N LEU A 114 22.44 -12.67 -18.72
CA LEU A 114 22.89 -13.14 -17.39
C LEU A 114 24.10 -12.38 -16.85
N LEU A 115 24.81 -11.63 -17.70
CA LEU A 115 26.06 -10.94 -17.38
C LEU A 115 26.11 -9.56 -18.05
N GLY A 116 26.46 -8.51 -17.30
CA GLY A 116 26.77 -7.17 -17.83
C GLY A 116 25.59 -6.23 -18.06
N SER A 117 24.34 -6.68 -17.90
CA SER A 117 23.15 -5.82 -17.81
C SER A 117 22.37 -6.17 -16.54
N THR A 118 21.55 -5.24 -16.04
CA THR A 118 20.76 -5.42 -14.81
C THR A 118 19.67 -6.49 -14.92
N GLY A 119 19.40 -6.99 -16.13
CA GLY A 119 18.27 -7.87 -16.42
C GLY A 119 16.94 -7.14 -16.67
N ASP A 120 16.94 -5.81 -16.65
CA ASP A 120 15.76 -5.00 -16.95
C ASP A 120 15.57 -4.82 -18.45
N ALA A 121 14.33 -4.93 -18.95
CA ALA A 121 14.07 -4.63 -20.36
C ALA A 121 14.15 -3.12 -20.67
N VAL A 122 13.68 -2.27 -19.76
CA VAL A 122 13.74 -0.81 -19.92
C VAL A 122 14.24 -0.17 -18.64
N THR A 123 15.27 0.68 -18.73
CA THR A 123 15.70 1.56 -17.64
C THR A 123 15.36 3.00 -17.99
N LEU A 124 14.62 3.65 -17.10
CA LEU A 124 14.10 5.00 -17.28
C LEU A 124 15.15 6.08 -17.02
N ALA A 125 14.94 7.23 -17.64
CA ALA A 125 15.57 8.50 -17.32
C ALA A 125 14.48 9.56 -17.06
N PRO A 126 14.82 10.72 -16.49
CA PRO A 126 13.83 11.79 -16.27
C PRO A 126 13.12 12.20 -17.56
N GLY A 127 11.82 12.46 -17.48
CA GLY A 127 11.01 12.91 -18.61
C GLY A 127 10.66 11.84 -19.65
N THR A 128 10.92 10.56 -19.37
CA THR A 128 10.72 9.49 -20.38
C THR A 128 9.28 8.97 -20.44
N GLU A 129 8.89 8.48 -21.62
CA GLU A 129 7.61 7.79 -21.84
C GLU A 129 7.86 6.36 -22.30
N VAL A 130 7.20 5.38 -21.70
CA VAL A 130 7.23 3.97 -22.11
C VAL A 130 5.81 3.48 -22.32
N ARG A 131 5.46 3.14 -23.57
CA ARG A 131 4.06 2.81 -23.87
C ARG A 131 3.87 1.74 -24.94
N ASN A 132 2.73 1.05 -24.83
CA ASN A 132 2.23 0.11 -25.83
C ASN A 132 3.21 -1.03 -26.18
N LEU A 133 3.99 -1.51 -25.20
CA LEU A 133 4.95 -2.60 -25.40
C LEU A 133 4.44 -3.90 -24.80
N VAL A 134 4.82 -5.03 -25.43
CA VAL A 134 4.79 -6.33 -24.76
C VAL A 134 6.17 -6.57 -24.17
N ILE A 135 6.29 -6.68 -22.85
CA ILE A 135 7.56 -6.92 -22.17
C ILE A 135 7.45 -8.23 -21.40
N GLU A 136 8.23 -9.23 -21.82
CA GLU A 136 8.04 -10.59 -21.32
C GLU A 136 9.34 -11.25 -20.91
N GLY A 137 9.25 -12.10 -19.89
CA GLY A 137 10.29 -13.07 -19.56
C GLY A 137 11.63 -12.46 -19.18
N THR A 138 11.63 -11.26 -18.57
CA THR A 138 12.84 -10.55 -18.19
C THR A 138 13.52 -11.20 -16.99
N ASN A 139 14.86 -11.12 -16.94
CA ASN A 139 15.61 -11.64 -15.81
C ASN A 139 15.36 -10.86 -14.51
N ARG A 140 15.06 -9.55 -14.59
CA ARG A 140 14.73 -8.67 -13.45
C ARG A 140 13.43 -7.87 -13.68
N SER A 141 13.44 -6.56 -13.90
CA SER A 141 12.19 -5.81 -14.18
C SER A 141 11.82 -5.85 -15.66
N ALA A 142 10.54 -5.60 -15.94
CA ALA A 142 10.16 -5.09 -17.26
C ALA A 142 10.60 -3.63 -17.40
N ILE A 143 10.28 -2.81 -16.41
CA ILE A 143 10.61 -1.38 -16.39
C ILE A 143 11.19 -1.01 -15.01
N TYR A 144 12.34 -0.36 -15.01
CA TYR A 144 13.02 0.11 -13.79
C TYR A 144 13.34 1.60 -13.87
N GLY A 145 12.96 2.36 -12.84
CA GLY A 145 13.33 3.76 -12.66
C GLY A 145 14.13 3.96 -11.37
N ASN A 146 15.19 4.77 -11.43
CA ASN A 146 15.97 5.20 -10.28
C ASN A 146 16.18 6.71 -10.35
N ASP A 147 15.58 7.46 -9.41
CA ASP A 147 15.50 8.93 -9.42
C ASP A 147 14.93 9.49 -10.76
N ALA A 148 14.10 8.71 -11.47
CA ALA A 148 13.53 9.09 -12.76
C ALA A 148 12.13 9.70 -12.55
N THR A 149 12.04 11.03 -12.64
CA THR A 149 10.79 11.78 -12.47
C THR A 149 10.29 12.37 -13.79
N GLY A 150 9.03 12.78 -13.82
CA GLY A 150 8.34 13.22 -15.04
C GLY A 150 8.15 12.07 -16.03
N VAL A 151 8.01 10.84 -15.54
CA VAL A 151 7.93 9.65 -16.38
C VAL A 151 6.48 9.17 -16.52
N THR A 152 6.15 8.62 -17.68
CA THR A 152 4.85 8.00 -17.98
C THR A 152 5.05 6.57 -18.47
N ILE A 153 4.36 5.62 -17.84
CA ILE A 153 4.36 4.20 -18.19
C ILE A 153 2.93 3.80 -18.51
N ALA A 154 2.60 3.61 -19.79
CA ALA A 154 1.21 3.52 -20.23
C ALA A 154 0.90 2.36 -21.17
N GLY A 155 -0.16 1.59 -20.91
CA GLY A 155 -0.72 0.65 -21.88
C GLY A 155 0.20 -0.51 -22.26
N ASN A 156 1.06 -0.96 -21.34
CA ASN A 156 1.98 -2.07 -21.58
C ASN A 156 1.37 -3.42 -21.14
N ASP A 157 1.74 -4.49 -21.83
CA ASP A 157 1.45 -5.89 -21.48
C ASP A 157 2.75 -6.51 -20.93
N ILE A 158 2.80 -6.79 -19.63
CA ILE A 158 4.00 -7.18 -18.90
C ILE A 158 3.81 -8.55 -18.27
N SER A 159 4.72 -9.49 -18.55
CA SER A 159 4.63 -10.83 -17.97
C SER A 159 5.95 -11.55 -17.72
N GLY A 160 5.93 -12.54 -16.83
CA GLY A 160 7.09 -13.39 -16.56
C GLY A 160 8.33 -12.63 -16.09
N SER A 161 8.15 -11.51 -15.38
CA SER A 161 9.24 -10.70 -14.83
C SER A 161 9.97 -11.43 -13.69
N ASN A 162 11.19 -10.96 -13.42
CA ASN A 162 12.09 -11.39 -12.36
C ASN A 162 12.38 -12.89 -12.33
N ARG A 163 12.72 -13.47 -13.49
CA ARG A 163 13.01 -14.91 -13.62
C ARG A 163 14.20 -15.38 -12.79
N LEU A 164 15.08 -14.46 -12.38
CA LEU A 164 16.22 -14.77 -11.51
C LEU A 164 15.91 -14.55 -10.01
N CYS A 165 14.68 -14.24 -9.63
CA CYS A 165 14.26 -14.07 -8.25
C CYS A 165 15.09 -13.04 -7.46
N HIS A 166 15.45 -11.91 -8.08
CA HIS A 166 16.11 -10.82 -7.36
C HIS A 166 15.22 -10.32 -6.20
N ASP A 167 15.84 -9.93 -5.08
CA ASP A 167 15.15 -9.30 -3.95
C ASP A 167 14.72 -7.88 -4.29
N GLY A 168 13.45 -7.56 -4.07
CA GLY A 168 12.84 -6.27 -4.39
C GLY A 168 12.46 -5.48 -3.15
N PHE A 169 11.17 -5.46 -2.86
CA PHE A 169 10.60 -4.82 -1.67
C PHE A 169 11.10 -5.52 -0.40
N ILE A 170 11.44 -4.72 0.62
CA ILE A 170 11.84 -5.22 1.94
C ILE A 170 10.92 -4.58 2.96
N ILE A 171 10.17 -5.42 3.67
CA ILE A 171 9.24 -5.01 4.72
C ILE A 171 9.97 -5.11 6.06
N GLY A 172 9.99 -4.00 6.81
CA GLY A 172 10.55 -3.97 8.16
C GLY A 172 11.89 -3.23 8.31
N PRO A 173 12.59 -3.44 9.43
CA PRO A 173 12.37 -4.49 10.43
C PRO A 173 11.22 -4.17 11.41
N PHE A 174 10.40 -5.15 11.81
CA PHE A 174 9.34 -4.94 12.81
C PHE A 174 9.27 -6.08 13.85
N GLN A 175 8.28 -6.00 14.75
CA GLN A 175 7.96 -7.05 15.72
C GLN A 175 6.44 -7.18 15.88
N ILE A 176 5.97 -8.41 16.09
CA ILE A 176 4.62 -8.71 16.56
C ILE A 176 4.76 -9.60 17.78
N PRO A 177 4.61 -9.08 19.01
CA PRO A 177 4.80 -9.88 20.21
C PRO A 177 3.76 -11.00 20.32
N ALA A 178 4.21 -12.24 20.50
CA ALA A 178 3.32 -13.36 20.80
C ALA A 178 2.52 -13.15 22.11
N SER A 179 2.96 -12.22 22.97
CA SER A 179 2.27 -11.87 24.21
C SER A 179 0.95 -11.12 24.01
N ILE A 180 0.67 -10.54 22.83
CA ILE A 180 -0.65 -9.96 22.54
C ILE A 180 -1.73 -11.03 22.74
N ALA A 181 -1.42 -12.26 22.34
CA ALA A 181 -2.28 -13.41 22.47
C ALA A 181 -2.52 -13.87 23.92
N LEU A 182 -1.50 -13.72 24.75
CA LEU A 182 -1.56 -13.92 26.19
C LEU A 182 -2.19 -12.71 26.89
N ARG A 183 -2.44 -11.63 26.14
CA ARG A 183 -2.97 -10.35 26.60
C ARG A 183 -2.11 -9.76 27.71
N GLU A 184 -0.80 -9.85 27.50
CA GLU A 184 0.22 -9.41 28.45
C GLU A 184 1.15 -8.43 27.74
N ALA A 185 1.32 -7.24 28.31
CA ALA A 185 2.33 -6.30 27.86
C ALA A 185 3.69 -6.82 28.33
N ILE A 186 4.64 -6.90 27.42
CA ILE A 186 6.04 -7.21 27.73
C ILE A 186 6.94 -6.04 27.31
N PRO A 187 8.20 -5.99 27.78
CA PRO A 187 9.15 -5.00 27.30
C PRO A 187 9.30 -5.03 25.78
N LYS A 188 9.54 -3.86 25.18
CA LYS A 188 9.85 -3.74 23.74
C LYS A 188 10.95 -4.73 23.36
N LEU A 189 10.65 -5.64 22.43
CA LEU A 189 11.65 -6.54 21.86
C LEU A 189 12.43 -5.77 20.77
N PRO A 190 13.65 -6.21 20.41
CA PRO A 190 14.28 -5.72 19.19
C PRO A 190 13.37 -6.02 17.98
N ASN A 191 13.42 -5.17 16.96
CA ASN A 191 12.77 -5.50 15.70
C ASN A 191 13.62 -6.57 14.99
N PHE A 192 13.03 -7.73 14.69
CA PHE A 192 13.74 -8.89 14.15
C PHE A 192 13.05 -9.53 12.94
N VAL A 193 11.80 -9.15 12.65
CA VAL A 193 11.09 -9.65 11.46
C VAL A 193 11.44 -8.76 10.28
N VAL A 194 11.90 -9.39 9.20
CA VAL A 194 12.09 -8.77 7.89
C VAL A 194 11.51 -9.73 6.87
N LEU A 195 10.61 -9.22 6.03
CA LEU A 195 10.07 -9.99 4.90
C LEU A 195 10.70 -9.45 3.62
N ASN A 196 11.10 -10.36 2.76
CA ASN A 196 11.67 -10.03 1.47
C ASN A 196 10.74 -10.50 0.36
N ASN A 197 10.54 -9.60 -0.60
CA ASN A 197 9.71 -9.82 -1.75
C ASN A 197 10.59 -9.95 -2.98
N GLY A 198 10.01 -10.44 -4.07
CA GLY A 198 10.70 -10.42 -5.35
C GLY A 198 10.67 -9.03 -5.98
N TRP A 199 11.67 -8.74 -6.80
CA TRP A 199 11.76 -7.53 -7.60
C TRP A 199 10.52 -7.34 -8.48
N ALA A 200 9.94 -6.14 -8.46
CA ALA A 200 8.70 -5.83 -9.18
C ALA A 200 8.86 -5.81 -10.70
N ALA A 201 7.76 -6.13 -11.40
CA ALA A 201 7.69 -5.98 -12.85
C ALA A 201 7.91 -4.53 -13.29
N VAL A 202 7.29 -3.57 -12.57
CA VAL A 202 7.58 -2.13 -12.65
C VAL A 202 8.10 -1.67 -11.30
N MET A 203 9.37 -1.27 -11.24
CA MET A 203 10.02 -0.83 -10.00
C MET A 203 10.48 0.63 -10.13
N LEU A 204 10.04 1.49 -9.22
CA LEU A 204 10.33 2.93 -9.24
C LEU A 204 10.93 3.36 -7.89
N ASP A 205 12.25 3.56 -7.88
CA ASP A 205 13.02 3.96 -6.71
C ASP A 205 13.43 5.44 -6.75
N TYR A 206 13.30 6.12 -5.63
CA TYR A 206 13.67 7.53 -5.48
C TYR A 206 14.44 7.73 -4.19
N HIS A 207 15.66 8.25 -4.28
CA HIS A 207 16.53 8.49 -3.10
C HIS A 207 16.68 9.98 -2.78
N ARG A 208 16.52 10.84 -3.79
CA ARG A 208 16.75 12.29 -3.68
C ARG A 208 15.95 13.12 -4.67
N ALA A 209 15.35 12.50 -5.68
CA ALA A 209 14.60 13.23 -6.68
C ALA A 209 13.30 13.82 -6.11
N ALA A 210 12.87 14.92 -6.73
CA ALA A 210 11.54 15.49 -6.53
C ALA A 210 10.80 15.56 -7.86
N GLY A 211 9.53 15.13 -7.88
CA GLY A 211 8.72 15.18 -9.10
C GLY A 211 7.59 14.18 -9.09
N ALA A 212 7.08 13.85 -10.28
CA ALA A 212 5.92 12.98 -10.44
C ALA A 212 6.22 11.75 -11.30
N VAL A 213 5.40 10.71 -11.16
CA VAL A 213 5.36 9.53 -12.03
C VAL A 213 3.93 9.11 -12.29
N THR A 214 3.65 8.69 -13.52
CA THR A 214 2.35 8.15 -13.93
C THR A 214 2.52 6.72 -14.44
N VAL A 215 1.72 5.80 -13.91
CA VAL A 215 1.64 4.39 -14.34
C VAL A 215 0.18 4.08 -14.63
N GLU A 216 -0.17 3.99 -15.92
CA GLU A 216 -1.56 3.92 -16.34
C GLU A 216 -1.87 2.77 -17.32
N ASP A 217 -3.02 2.14 -17.15
CA ASP A 217 -3.59 1.17 -18.09
C ASP A 217 -2.66 0.00 -18.46
N ASN A 218 -1.74 -0.39 -17.58
CA ASN A 218 -0.85 -1.53 -17.80
C ASN A 218 -1.52 -2.83 -17.38
N SER A 219 -1.25 -3.92 -18.09
CA SER A 219 -1.55 -5.27 -17.66
C SER A 219 -0.27 -5.94 -17.19
N VAL A 220 -0.19 -6.28 -15.90
CA VAL A 220 0.95 -6.98 -15.31
C VAL A 220 0.49 -8.35 -14.87
N HIS A 221 1.06 -9.42 -15.41
CA HIS A 221 0.58 -10.75 -15.08
C HIS A 221 1.63 -11.86 -15.14
N ASP A 222 1.33 -12.98 -14.47
CA ASP A 222 2.16 -14.18 -14.47
C ASP A 222 3.63 -13.86 -14.11
N THR A 223 3.86 -13.08 -13.04
CA THR A 223 5.23 -12.80 -12.58
C THR A 223 5.91 -14.11 -12.20
N ALA A 224 7.20 -14.27 -12.51
CA ALA A 224 7.89 -15.51 -12.18
C ALA A 224 8.22 -15.58 -10.68
N CYS A 225 8.59 -14.45 -10.10
CA CYS A 225 9.08 -14.34 -8.74
C CYS A 225 9.11 -12.87 -8.30
N GLY A 226 8.02 -12.31 -7.81
CA GLY A 226 8.01 -10.95 -7.28
C GLY A 226 6.81 -10.13 -7.66
N ASP A 227 6.92 -8.86 -7.30
CA ASP A 227 5.80 -7.95 -7.16
C ASP A 227 5.31 -7.43 -8.53
N GLY A 228 4.14 -6.82 -8.54
CA GLY A 228 3.59 -6.19 -9.72
C GLY A 228 4.22 -4.82 -9.98
N ILE A 229 3.76 -3.81 -9.24
CA ILE A 229 4.17 -2.40 -9.39
C ILE A 229 4.58 -1.84 -8.03
N ASP A 230 5.82 -1.37 -7.93
CA ASP A 230 6.36 -0.76 -6.70
C ASP A 230 6.79 0.69 -6.93
N VAL A 231 6.44 1.56 -5.97
CA VAL A 231 6.93 2.94 -5.86
C VAL A 231 7.51 3.18 -4.48
N ARG A 232 8.80 3.52 -4.42
CA ARG A 232 9.53 3.64 -3.15
C ARG A 232 10.33 4.93 -3.05
N THR A 233 10.19 5.63 -1.94
CA THR A 233 10.96 6.83 -1.61
C THR A 233 11.87 6.61 -0.40
N PHE A 234 13.10 7.08 -0.52
CA PHE A 234 14.16 6.99 0.49
C PHE A 234 14.87 8.33 0.62
N GLY A 235 15.78 8.45 1.59
CA GLY A 235 16.62 9.62 1.80
C GLY A 235 15.80 10.89 2.01
N THR A 236 15.82 11.76 1.00
CA THR A 236 15.13 13.07 0.99
C THR A 236 14.22 13.22 -0.23
N ALA A 237 13.84 12.14 -0.89
CA ALA A 237 12.98 12.20 -2.08
C ALA A 237 11.60 12.81 -1.76
N THR A 238 10.98 13.44 -2.76
CA THR A 238 9.60 13.98 -2.65
C THR A 238 8.83 13.68 -3.92
N VAL A 239 7.97 12.66 -3.90
CA VAL A 239 7.38 12.11 -5.11
C VAL A 239 5.85 12.15 -5.05
N THR A 240 5.24 12.49 -6.18
CA THR A 240 3.82 12.26 -6.43
C THR A 240 3.65 11.13 -7.44
N ALA A 241 2.87 10.11 -7.11
CA ALA A 241 2.64 8.96 -7.98
C ALA A 241 1.15 8.83 -8.33
N ASP A 242 0.82 8.72 -9.62
CA ASP A 242 -0.52 8.40 -10.11
C ASP A 242 -0.50 7.01 -10.74
N LEU A 243 -1.21 6.07 -10.12
CA LEU A 243 -1.34 4.68 -10.57
C LEU A 243 -2.80 4.43 -10.92
N THR A 244 -3.12 4.46 -12.20
CA THR A 244 -4.50 4.44 -12.70
C THR A 244 -4.77 3.23 -13.59
N GLY A 245 -5.89 2.54 -13.39
CA GLY A 245 -6.43 1.60 -14.40
C GLY A 245 -5.56 0.38 -14.69
N ASN A 246 -4.61 0.04 -13.83
CA ASN A 246 -3.74 -1.11 -14.05
C ASN A 246 -4.48 -2.42 -13.68
N ASP A 247 -4.31 -3.48 -14.48
CA ASP A 247 -4.80 -4.85 -14.19
C ASP A 247 -3.62 -5.74 -13.81
N LEU A 248 -3.60 -6.20 -12.58
CA LEU A 248 -2.55 -7.04 -12.02
C LEU A 248 -3.11 -8.42 -11.71
N SER A 249 -2.51 -9.46 -12.28
CA SER A 249 -3.03 -10.82 -12.06
C SER A 249 -2.00 -11.94 -12.04
N ASN A 250 -2.25 -13.00 -11.29
CA ASN A 250 -1.33 -14.15 -11.21
C ASN A 250 0.08 -13.72 -10.78
N ILE A 251 0.16 -12.89 -9.75
CA ILE A 251 1.43 -12.42 -9.18
C ILE A 251 1.94 -13.48 -8.20
N ASN A 252 3.19 -13.92 -8.34
CA ASN A 252 3.72 -15.09 -7.63
C ASN A 252 4.93 -14.74 -6.75
N VAL A 253 4.97 -15.31 -5.54
CA VAL A 253 6.03 -15.09 -4.54
C VAL A 253 7.41 -15.55 -5.04
N GLY A 254 7.44 -16.69 -5.74
CA GLY A 254 8.66 -17.31 -6.23
C GLY A 254 9.58 -17.85 -5.12
N LEU A 255 10.80 -18.24 -5.50
CA LEU A 255 11.69 -19.02 -4.62
C LEU A 255 12.37 -18.13 -3.56
N ALA A 256 12.40 -18.61 -2.32
CA ALA A 256 13.08 -17.96 -1.19
C ALA A 256 12.58 -16.53 -0.89
N LYS A 257 11.32 -16.25 -1.23
CA LYS A 257 10.58 -15.05 -0.80
C LYS A 257 9.55 -15.44 0.24
N LEU A 258 9.17 -14.48 1.06
CA LEU A 258 8.19 -14.66 2.13
C LEU A 258 6.90 -13.89 1.86
N SER A 259 6.95 -12.81 1.08
CA SER A 259 5.82 -11.93 0.77
C SER A 259 5.78 -11.57 -0.72
N VAL A 260 4.60 -11.16 -1.25
CA VAL A 260 4.40 -10.74 -2.63
C VAL A 260 3.27 -9.73 -2.81
N LEU A 261 3.62 -8.56 -3.35
CA LEU A 261 2.70 -7.44 -3.53
C LEU A 261 2.20 -7.38 -4.97
N ALA A 262 0.90 -7.16 -5.17
CA ALA A 262 0.45 -6.66 -6.47
C ALA A 262 0.91 -5.20 -6.64
N MET A 263 0.65 -4.33 -5.66
CA MET A 263 1.07 -2.93 -5.69
C MET A 263 1.70 -2.50 -4.36
N GLY A 264 3.00 -2.16 -4.37
CA GLY A 264 3.76 -1.73 -3.19
C GLY A 264 4.07 -0.23 -3.18
N LEU A 265 3.82 0.43 -2.05
CA LEU A 265 4.21 1.81 -1.78
C LEU A 265 5.08 1.89 -0.52
N GLN A 266 6.25 2.50 -0.60
CA GLN A 266 7.15 2.66 0.55
C GLN A 266 7.67 4.09 0.68
N SER A 267 7.77 4.58 1.92
CA SER A 267 8.46 5.83 2.23
C SER A 267 9.34 5.63 3.47
N ASN A 268 10.61 6.03 3.40
CA ASN A 268 11.57 5.85 4.49
C ASN A 268 12.47 7.10 4.67
N ASP A 269 13.35 7.06 5.68
CA ASP A 269 14.24 8.14 6.09
C ASP A 269 13.45 9.44 6.35
N THR A 270 13.69 10.48 5.58
CA THR A 270 12.98 11.77 5.66
C THR A 270 12.24 12.10 4.37
N SER A 271 11.98 11.08 3.55
CA SER A 271 11.33 11.23 2.26
C SER A 271 9.82 11.44 2.39
N SER A 272 9.20 11.87 1.28
CA SER A 272 7.76 12.08 1.19
C SER A 272 7.20 11.44 -0.08
N LEU A 273 6.12 10.66 0.06
CA LEU A 273 5.38 10.07 -1.03
C LEU A 273 3.90 10.45 -0.94
N THR A 274 3.37 11.07 -1.98
CA THR A 274 1.92 11.24 -2.17
C THR A 274 1.49 10.35 -3.33
N ALA A 275 0.54 9.45 -3.13
CA ALA A 275 0.10 8.52 -4.17
C ALA A 275 -1.42 8.54 -4.36
N THR A 276 -1.86 8.42 -5.61
CA THR A 276 -3.26 8.17 -5.97
C THR A 276 -3.32 6.85 -6.73
N LEU A 277 -4.13 5.91 -6.24
CA LEU A 277 -4.39 4.61 -6.85
C LEU A 277 -5.86 4.59 -7.27
N ARG A 278 -6.13 4.67 -8.56
CA ARG A 278 -7.50 4.81 -9.08
C ARG A 278 -7.89 3.71 -10.07
N GLY A 279 -8.98 3.01 -9.83
CA GLY A 279 -9.56 2.09 -10.82
C GLY A 279 -8.68 0.88 -11.16
N ASN A 280 -7.73 0.53 -10.31
CA ASN A 280 -6.86 -0.62 -10.48
C ASN A 280 -7.59 -1.91 -10.09
N THR A 281 -7.23 -3.00 -10.74
CA THR A 281 -7.73 -4.34 -10.47
C THR A 281 -6.57 -5.24 -10.07
N GLN A 282 -6.70 -5.96 -8.96
CA GLN A 282 -5.77 -7.00 -8.52
C GLN A 282 -6.51 -8.32 -8.35
N ARG A 283 -5.99 -9.40 -8.94
CA ARG A 283 -6.63 -10.72 -8.83
C ARG A 283 -5.66 -11.88 -8.87
N ASP A 284 -6.03 -13.00 -8.25
CA ASP A 284 -5.23 -14.23 -8.30
C ASP A 284 -3.80 -14.00 -7.77
N ILE A 285 -3.71 -13.32 -6.61
CA ILE A 285 -2.42 -13.02 -5.99
C ILE A 285 -2.02 -14.22 -5.15
N ALA A 286 -0.81 -14.74 -5.40
CA ALA A 286 -0.31 -15.95 -4.78
C ALA A 286 -1.24 -17.18 -4.96
N ASP A 287 -1.83 -17.36 -6.14
CA ASP A 287 -2.67 -18.54 -6.44
C ASP A 287 -1.88 -19.87 -6.34
N PRO A 288 -2.22 -20.81 -5.44
CA PRO A 288 -1.54 -22.09 -5.28
C PRO A 288 -1.61 -23.00 -6.50
N ALA A 289 -2.58 -22.79 -7.40
CA ALA A 289 -2.68 -23.53 -8.66
C ALA A 289 -1.58 -23.11 -9.66
N ARG A 290 -1.02 -21.91 -9.50
CA ARG A 290 0.11 -21.41 -10.30
C ARG A 290 1.45 -21.86 -9.75
N SER A 291 1.59 -21.84 -8.42
CA SER A 291 2.79 -22.32 -7.74
C SER A 291 2.46 -22.83 -6.34
N PRO A 292 2.88 -24.04 -5.96
CA PRO A 292 2.66 -24.54 -4.61
C PRO A 292 3.38 -23.72 -3.52
N LEU A 293 4.42 -22.96 -3.89
CA LEU A 293 5.12 -22.04 -2.97
C LEU A 293 4.20 -20.91 -2.51
N ASN A 294 3.23 -20.54 -3.34
CA ASN A 294 2.35 -19.42 -3.05
C ASN A 294 1.51 -19.64 -1.78
N LYS A 295 1.26 -20.90 -1.35
CA LYS A 295 0.59 -21.19 -0.06
C LYS A 295 1.30 -20.65 1.17
N LEU A 296 2.59 -20.32 1.05
CA LEU A 296 3.41 -19.79 2.13
C LEU A 296 3.53 -18.27 2.05
N ALA A 297 3.06 -17.64 0.97
CA ALA A 297 3.18 -16.21 0.75
C ALA A 297 2.33 -15.45 1.78
N ASP A 298 2.95 -14.48 2.40
CA ASP A 298 2.26 -13.23 2.71
C ASP A 298 1.90 -12.59 1.36
N SER A 299 0.63 -12.25 1.10
CA SER A 299 0.25 -11.80 -0.24
C SER A 299 -0.71 -10.63 -0.16
N GLU A 300 -0.38 -9.56 -0.87
CA GLU A 300 -0.95 -8.26 -0.57
C GLU A 300 -1.41 -7.60 -1.87
N GLY A 301 -2.66 -7.16 -1.90
CA GLY A 301 -3.18 -6.41 -3.04
C GLY A 301 -2.54 -5.04 -3.16
N VAL A 302 -2.90 -4.16 -2.24
CA VAL A 302 -2.23 -2.87 -2.06
C VAL A 302 -1.49 -2.90 -0.74
N PHE A 303 -0.18 -2.63 -0.78
CA PHE A 303 0.69 -2.62 0.38
C PHE A 303 1.32 -1.25 0.58
N ILE A 304 1.18 -0.69 1.77
CA ILE A 304 1.63 0.68 2.09
C ILE A 304 2.50 0.64 3.34
N ASN A 305 3.78 0.99 3.21
CA ASN A 305 4.74 0.88 4.30
C ASN A 305 5.54 2.18 4.53
N PRO A 306 5.08 3.04 5.46
CA PRO A 306 5.89 4.13 6.00
C PRO A 306 6.90 3.64 7.06
N LEU A 307 8.11 4.20 7.00
CA LEU A 307 9.21 3.97 7.95
C LEU A 307 9.97 5.26 8.27
N GLY A 308 10.89 5.21 9.23
CA GLY A 308 11.81 6.31 9.53
C GLY A 308 11.08 7.53 10.08
N ASP A 309 11.44 8.72 9.62
CA ASP A 309 10.75 9.99 9.92
C ASP A 309 10.03 10.52 8.66
N SER A 310 9.55 9.60 7.81
CA SER A 310 8.99 9.91 6.51
C SER A 310 7.55 10.42 6.57
N HIS A 311 7.08 10.92 5.43
CA HIS A 311 5.67 11.22 5.19
C HIS A 311 5.12 10.36 4.05
N ILE A 312 3.94 9.77 4.22
CA ILE A 312 3.23 9.11 3.13
C ILE A 312 1.74 9.45 3.18
N SER A 313 1.17 9.86 2.05
CA SER A 313 -0.26 10.09 1.91
C SER A 313 -0.77 9.35 0.68
N VAL A 314 -1.77 8.48 0.87
CA VAL A 314 -2.29 7.61 -0.20
C VAL A 314 -3.79 7.75 -0.30
N ASP A 315 -4.28 8.03 -1.52
CA ASP A 315 -5.69 7.97 -1.86
C ASP A 315 -5.95 6.77 -2.78
N VAL A 316 -6.75 5.82 -2.32
CA VAL A 316 -7.11 4.58 -3.00
C VAL A 316 -8.58 4.68 -3.35
N HIS A 317 -8.95 4.70 -4.63
CA HIS A 317 -10.36 4.80 -4.97
C HIS A 317 -10.78 4.02 -6.22
N ASP A 318 -12.01 3.53 -6.19
CA ASP A 318 -12.59 2.69 -7.24
C ASP A 318 -11.75 1.43 -7.54
N ASN A 319 -10.96 0.96 -6.58
CA ASN A 319 -10.08 -0.21 -6.76
C ASN A 319 -10.83 -1.51 -6.44
N THR A 320 -10.43 -2.58 -7.12
CA THR A 320 -10.98 -3.92 -6.89
C THR A 320 -9.88 -4.94 -6.66
N PHE A 321 -10.01 -5.69 -5.56
CA PHE A 321 -9.17 -6.83 -5.23
C PHE A 321 -10.03 -8.07 -5.07
N ALA A 322 -9.62 -9.18 -5.68
CA ALA A 322 -10.29 -10.47 -5.51
C ALA A 322 -9.31 -11.65 -5.54
N ARG A 323 -9.51 -12.67 -4.70
CA ARG A 323 -8.69 -13.89 -4.65
C ARG A 323 -7.25 -13.59 -4.26
N GLY A 324 -7.11 -13.18 -3.01
CA GLY A 324 -5.84 -13.12 -2.29
C GLY A 324 -5.59 -14.46 -1.62
N ASP A 325 -4.80 -15.30 -2.26
CA ASP A 325 -4.38 -16.58 -1.70
C ASP A 325 -3.11 -16.41 -0.87
N GLY A 326 -2.69 -17.45 -0.18
CA GLY A 326 -1.43 -17.44 0.54
C GLY A 326 -1.54 -18.10 1.89
N ASN A 327 -0.81 -17.55 2.86
CA ASN A 327 -0.94 -17.93 4.25
C ASN A 327 -1.97 -17.03 4.97
N PHE A 328 -2.00 -17.09 6.29
CA PHE A 328 -2.93 -16.34 7.15
C PHE A 328 -2.78 -14.81 7.09
N SER A 329 -1.69 -14.32 6.50
CA SER A 329 -1.34 -12.92 6.37
C SER A 329 -1.66 -12.36 4.98
N ALA A 330 -2.28 -13.15 4.10
CA ALA A 330 -2.74 -12.60 2.82
C ALA A 330 -3.83 -11.54 3.03
N ASN A 331 -3.71 -10.39 2.37
CA ASN A 331 -4.60 -9.23 2.51
C ASN A 331 -4.97 -8.58 1.17
N GLY A 332 -6.17 -8.01 1.09
CA GLY A 332 -6.55 -7.15 -0.04
C GLY A 332 -5.89 -5.77 0.04
N LEU A 333 -5.82 -5.21 1.24
CA LEU A 333 -5.11 -3.98 1.56
C LEU A 333 -4.36 -4.18 2.87
N GLU A 334 -3.05 -3.93 2.87
CA GLU A 334 -2.25 -3.83 4.08
C GLU A 334 -1.58 -2.48 4.15
N TYR A 335 -1.80 -1.78 5.25
CA TYR A 335 -1.18 -0.51 5.56
C TYR A 335 -0.44 -0.65 6.88
N VAL A 336 0.89 -0.77 6.80
CA VAL A 336 1.73 -1.13 7.94
C VAL A 336 2.88 -0.15 8.17
N THR A 337 2.90 0.51 9.32
CA THR A 337 4.05 1.28 9.80
C THR A 337 4.97 0.37 10.61
N THR A 338 6.20 0.16 10.18
CA THR A 338 7.09 -0.84 10.81
C THR A 338 8.10 -0.26 11.81
N THR A 339 8.67 0.92 11.53
CA THR A 339 9.72 1.55 12.35
C THR A 339 9.66 3.08 12.32
N GLY A 340 10.32 3.71 13.30
CA GLY A 340 10.51 5.15 13.32
C GLY A 340 9.24 5.91 13.67
N SER A 341 9.22 7.22 13.44
CA SER A 341 8.06 8.07 13.76
C SER A 341 7.47 8.73 12.50
N PRO A 342 7.14 7.97 11.44
CA PRO A 342 6.57 8.57 10.25
C PRO A 342 5.17 9.13 10.53
N THR A 343 4.74 10.03 9.65
CA THR A 343 3.35 10.48 9.58
C THR A 343 2.72 9.95 8.31
N SER A 344 1.59 9.25 8.46
CA SER A 344 0.97 8.57 7.35
C SER A 344 -0.56 8.64 7.38
N ASP A 345 -1.14 8.94 6.22
CA ASP A 345 -2.58 9.14 6.03
C ASP A 345 -3.05 8.38 4.79
N VAL A 346 -3.90 7.37 4.97
CA VAL A 346 -4.48 6.57 3.89
C VAL A 346 -5.98 6.76 3.84
N THR A 347 -6.51 7.11 2.68
CA THR A 347 -7.94 7.18 2.42
C THR A 347 -8.31 6.16 1.35
N VAL A 348 -9.35 5.38 1.60
CA VAL A 348 -9.88 4.38 0.68
C VAL A 348 -11.35 4.67 0.42
N THR A 349 -11.72 4.86 -0.85
CA THR A 349 -13.11 5.14 -1.22
C THR A 349 -13.62 4.26 -2.35
N ASN A 350 -14.92 3.94 -2.35
CA ASN A 350 -15.61 3.22 -3.43
C ASN A 350 -14.89 1.92 -3.89
N SER A 351 -14.20 1.24 -2.98
CA SER A 351 -13.31 0.12 -3.31
C SER A 351 -13.82 -1.20 -2.74
N THR A 352 -13.47 -2.30 -3.37
CA THR A 352 -13.86 -3.65 -2.95
C THR A 352 -12.65 -4.54 -2.78
N PHE A 353 -12.58 -5.24 -1.65
CA PHE A 353 -11.58 -6.25 -1.33
C PHE A 353 -12.33 -7.51 -0.90
N THR A 354 -12.15 -8.61 -1.63
CA THR A 354 -12.92 -9.84 -1.38
C THR A 354 -12.10 -11.10 -1.60
N ASP A 355 -12.56 -12.19 -0.97
CA ASP A 355 -12.05 -13.54 -1.19
C ASP A 355 -10.56 -13.63 -0.84
N VAL A 356 -10.25 -13.52 0.45
CA VAL A 356 -8.89 -13.40 0.98
C VAL A 356 -8.61 -14.52 1.99
N THR A 357 -7.44 -15.17 1.93
CA THR A 357 -7.10 -16.25 2.89
C THR A 357 -6.83 -15.72 4.31
N GLY A 358 -6.26 -14.52 4.42
CA GLY A 358 -6.02 -13.84 5.69
C GLY A 358 -7.08 -12.80 6.01
N ASP A 359 -6.64 -11.73 6.67
CA ASP A 359 -7.49 -10.56 6.93
C ASP A 359 -7.76 -9.81 5.63
N VAL A 360 -8.93 -9.21 5.46
CA VAL A 360 -9.25 -8.53 4.19
C VAL A 360 -8.54 -7.17 4.10
N ILE A 361 -8.58 -6.40 5.19
CA ILE A 361 -7.94 -5.08 5.31
C ILE A 361 -7.19 -5.00 6.64
N GLU A 362 -5.91 -4.65 6.58
CA GLU A 362 -5.05 -4.48 7.75
C GLU A 362 -4.52 -3.05 7.85
N SER A 363 -4.60 -2.48 9.06
CA SER A 363 -4.07 -1.16 9.41
C SER A 363 -3.21 -1.30 10.66
N TYR A 364 -1.92 -1.46 10.45
CA TYR A 364 -0.97 -1.79 11.49
C TYR A 364 0.05 -0.68 11.74
N ASN A 365 -0.13 0.06 12.81
CA ASN A 365 0.92 0.89 13.35
C ASN A 365 1.83 0.07 14.26
N LEU A 366 2.73 -0.74 13.68
CA LEU A 366 3.67 -1.60 14.44
C LEU A 366 4.92 -0.86 14.93
N SER A 367 5.04 0.44 14.66
CA SER A 367 6.21 1.18 15.10
C SER A 367 6.25 1.23 16.62
N PRO A 368 7.36 0.85 17.25
CA PRO A 368 7.51 0.97 18.69
C PRO A 368 7.77 2.42 19.15
N ASP A 369 7.88 3.37 18.22
CA ASP A 369 8.25 4.76 18.47
C ASP A 369 7.00 5.67 18.44
N ALA A 370 7.07 6.88 17.86
CA ALA A 370 6.00 7.89 17.95
C ALA A 370 5.30 8.15 16.60
N ALA A 371 5.04 7.07 15.84
CA ALA A 371 4.39 7.15 14.53
C ALA A 371 2.94 7.65 14.63
N ARG A 372 2.52 8.42 13.62
CA ARG A 372 1.14 8.85 13.41
C ARG A 372 0.56 8.13 12.20
N HIS A 373 -0.49 7.36 12.42
CA HIS A 373 -1.04 6.44 11.44
C HIS A 373 -2.56 6.62 11.37
N SER A 374 -3.07 7.07 10.23
CA SER A 374 -4.50 7.31 10.02
C SER A 374 -5.02 6.55 8.81
N LEU A 375 -6.13 5.81 8.99
CA LEU A 375 -6.87 5.14 7.91
C LEU A 375 -8.32 5.65 7.87
N THR A 376 -8.78 6.05 6.69
CA THR A 376 -10.19 6.36 6.40
C THR A 376 -10.74 5.42 5.34
N LEU A 377 -11.86 4.75 5.62
CA LEU A 377 -12.64 3.94 4.68
C LEU A 377 -14.01 4.57 4.44
N ASP A 378 -14.39 4.77 3.18
CA ASP A 378 -15.68 5.34 2.79
C ASP A 378 -16.29 4.63 1.57
N HIS A 379 -17.46 4.02 1.71
CA HIS A 379 -18.04 3.19 0.63
C HIS A 379 -17.14 2.02 0.23
N VAL A 380 -16.53 1.37 1.23
CA VAL A 380 -15.65 0.20 1.03
C VAL A 380 -16.42 -1.08 1.30
N THR A 381 -16.13 -2.13 0.55
CA THR A 381 -16.55 -3.50 0.88
C THR A 381 -15.33 -4.35 1.20
N GLY A 382 -15.25 -4.87 2.41
CA GLY A 382 -14.30 -5.92 2.81
C GLY A 382 -15.07 -7.22 3.06
N ALA A 383 -14.81 -8.28 2.30
CA ALA A 383 -15.63 -9.47 2.38
C ALA A 383 -14.88 -10.80 2.22
N HIS A 384 -15.48 -11.85 2.77
CA HIS A 384 -15.10 -13.25 2.54
C HIS A 384 -13.63 -13.54 2.85
N SER A 385 -13.24 -13.36 4.11
CA SER A 385 -11.98 -13.93 4.57
C SER A 385 -12.14 -15.43 4.83
N GLU A 386 -11.12 -16.21 4.49
CA GLU A 386 -11.09 -17.66 4.65
C GLU A 386 -9.85 -18.09 5.41
N PHE A 387 -9.94 -18.18 6.74
CA PHE A 387 -8.84 -18.68 7.56
C PHE A 387 -9.16 -20.03 8.21
N PRO A 388 -8.70 -21.17 7.64
CA PRO A 388 -8.97 -22.51 8.18
C PRO A 388 -8.47 -22.70 9.62
N GLY A 389 -7.44 -21.95 10.02
CA GLY A 389 -6.86 -21.98 11.35
C GLY A 389 -7.64 -21.20 12.41
N ALA A 390 -8.64 -20.39 12.04
CA ALA A 390 -9.39 -19.54 12.96
C ALA A 390 -10.04 -20.34 14.11
N VAL A 391 -10.46 -21.58 13.83
CA VAL A 391 -11.07 -22.49 14.82
C VAL A 391 -10.06 -23.03 15.83
N LEU A 392 -8.77 -23.10 15.46
CA LEU A 392 -7.71 -23.75 16.24
C LEU A 392 -6.75 -22.77 16.91
N ASN A 393 -6.71 -21.51 16.50
CA ASN A 393 -5.69 -20.57 16.95
C ASN A 393 -6.26 -19.16 17.26
N PRO A 394 -6.82 -18.94 18.47
CA PRO A 394 -7.16 -17.59 18.94
C PRO A 394 -5.92 -16.75 19.32
N VAL A 395 -4.69 -17.20 19.00
CA VAL A 395 -3.44 -16.78 19.63
C VAL A 395 -2.56 -15.91 18.72
N VAL A 396 -3.02 -15.45 17.56
CA VAL A 396 -2.32 -14.36 16.83
C VAL A 396 -3.35 -13.27 16.57
N PRO A 397 -3.62 -12.39 17.55
CA PRO A 397 -4.75 -11.46 17.51
C PRO A 397 -4.73 -10.43 16.39
N ALA A 398 -3.69 -10.41 15.55
CA ALA A 398 -3.59 -9.55 14.38
C ALA A 398 -4.16 -10.22 13.11
N ASN A 399 -3.79 -11.46 12.77
CA ASN A 399 -4.12 -12.05 11.45
C ASN A 399 -4.95 -13.34 11.64
N LEU A 400 -6.28 -13.21 11.74
CA LEU A 400 -7.20 -14.30 12.09
C LEU A 400 -8.29 -14.54 11.02
N GLY A 401 -8.24 -13.85 9.90
CA GLY A 401 -9.35 -13.73 8.95
C GLY A 401 -10.35 -12.65 9.37
N THR A 402 -9.90 -11.52 9.91
CA THR A 402 -10.74 -10.35 10.18
C THR A 402 -11.10 -9.63 8.87
N CYS A 403 -12.29 -9.04 8.73
CA CYS A 403 -12.53 -8.20 7.55
C CYS A 403 -11.80 -6.86 7.62
N LEU A 404 -11.68 -6.27 8.81
CA LEU A 404 -10.88 -5.06 9.05
C LEU A 404 -10.22 -5.14 10.41
N VAL A 405 -8.90 -5.00 10.48
CA VAL A 405 -8.17 -4.90 11.74
C VAL A 405 -7.34 -3.62 11.77
N ALA A 406 -7.41 -2.90 12.90
CA ALA A 406 -6.58 -1.75 13.17
C ALA A 406 -5.81 -1.96 14.49
N THR A 407 -4.49 -1.95 14.40
CA THR A 407 -3.60 -2.18 15.54
C THR A 407 -2.68 -0.99 15.77
N GLY A 408 -2.70 -0.44 16.98
CA GLY A 408 -1.74 0.55 17.47
C GLY A 408 -0.70 -0.07 18.38
N PHE A 409 0.57 -0.08 17.96
CA PHE A 409 1.71 -0.54 18.73
C PHE A 409 2.57 0.65 19.18
N GLY A 410 3.24 0.51 20.32
CA GLY A 410 4.26 1.47 20.75
C GLY A 410 3.79 2.43 21.84
N ARG A 411 4.74 3.05 22.54
CA ARG A 411 4.46 3.91 23.70
C ARG A 411 4.17 5.36 23.34
N GLY A 412 4.50 5.78 22.12
CA GLY A 412 4.30 7.14 21.62
C GLY A 412 3.39 7.22 20.40
N ALA A 413 2.88 6.09 19.91
CA ALA A 413 2.14 6.02 18.67
C ALA A 413 0.73 6.62 18.77
N THR A 414 0.27 7.20 17.69
CA THR A 414 -1.13 7.63 17.50
C THR A 414 -1.70 6.89 16.32
N THR A 415 -2.81 6.18 16.54
CA THR A 415 -3.50 5.40 15.51
C THR A 415 -4.96 5.81 15.45
N ASP A 416 -5.41 6.22 14.27
CA ASP A 416 -6.74 6.74 14.01
C ASP A 416 -7.42 5.94 12.91
N LEU A 417 -8.67 5.53 13.14
CA LEU A 417 -9.48 4.78 12.19
C LEU A 417 -10.83 5.47 11.94
N ILE A 418 -11.18 5.76 10.70
CA ILE A 418 -12.50 6.25 10.31
C ILE A 418 -13.12 5.26 9.34
N VAL A 419 -14.33 4.76 9.65
CA VAL A 419 -15.07 3.85 8.79
C VAL A 419 -16.46 4.41 8.57
N ARG A 420 -16.83 4.67 7.31
CA ARG A 420 -18.16 5.16 6.97
C ARG A 420 -18.72 4.50 5.72
N ASN A 421 -20.04 4.32 5.67
CA ASN A 421 -20.74 3.76 4.51
C ASN A 421 -20.14 2.41 4.04
N THR A 422 -19.55 1.64 4.95
CA THR A 422 -18.70 0.48 4.63
C THR A 422 -19.41 -0.81 4.99
N THR A 423 -19.20 -1.86 4.19
CA THR A 423 -19.73 -3.20 4.45
C THR A 423 -18.58 -4.16 4.74
N LEU A 424 -18.62 -4.81 5.90
CA LEU A 424 -17.71 -5.86 6.32
C LEU A 424 -18.50 -7.15 6.46
N ARG A 425 -18.20 -8.20 5.68
CA ARG A 425 -19.05 -9.40 5.70
C ARG A 425 -18.37 -10.73 5.43
N GLY A 426 -18.92 -11.79 6.02
CA GLY A 426 -18.45 -13.15 5.79
C GLY A 426 -17.01 -13.35 6.30
N CYS A 427 -16.73 -12.89 7.52
CA CYS A 427 -15.37 -12.89 8.07
C CYS A 427 -15.10 -14.17 8.87
N SER A 428 -13.95 -14.81 8.65
CA SER A 428 -13.48 -15.99 9.39
C SER A 428 -13.12 -15.71 10.86
N ALA A 429 -12.93 -14.44 11.23
CA ALA A 429 -12.82 -13.98 12.61
C ALA A 429 -13.77 -12.81 12.89
N ASP A 430 -13.24 -11.67 13.33
CA ASP A 430 -14.04 -10.50 13.69
C ASP A 430 -14.47 -9.73 12.41
N GLY A 431 -15.55 -8.97 12.51
CA GLY A 431 -15.89 -8.00 11.46
C GLY A 431 -14.89 -6.84 11.48
N LEU A 432 -14.74 -6.21 12.65
CA LEU A 432 -13.79 -5.14 12.95
C LEU A 432 -13.01 -5.45 14.23
N GLY A 433 -11.69 -5.55 14.14
CA GLY A 433 -10.77 -5.59 15.27
C GLY A 433 -10.10 -4.24 15.53
N VAL A 434 -10.13 -3.74 16.76
CA VAL A 434 -9.45 -2.51 17.20
C VAL A 434 -8.56 -2.87 18.38
N ILE A 435 -7.24 -2.87 18.16
CA ILE A 435 -6.27 -3.40 19.11
C ILE A 435 -5.24 -2.33 19.46
N SER A 436 -5.14 -2.01 20.74
CA SER A 436 -4.04 -1.21 21.28
C SER A 436 -3.09 -2.14 22.04
N TYR A 437 -1.82 -2.11 21.67
CA TYR A 437 -0.75 -2.78 22.41
C TYR A 437 0.36 -1.79 22.75
N VAL A 438 0.47 -1.47 24.04
CA VAL A 438 1.50 -0.60 24.57
C VAL A 438 2.54 -1.44 25.32
N PRO A 439 3.75 -1.63 24.78
CA PRO A 439 4.78 -2.41 25.46
C PRO A 439 5.18 -1.79 26.80
N GLU A 440 5.70 -2.61 27.72
CA GLU A 440 6.22 -2.12 29.00
C GLU A 440 7.37 -1.13 28.78
N GLY A 441 7.44 -0.10 29.61
CA GLY A 441 8.49 0.90 29.54
C GLY A 441 8.26 2.06 30.53
N PRO A 442 9.09 3.11 30.47
CA PRO A 442 8.96 4.27 31.35
C PRO A 442 7.60 4.96 31.20
N GLU A 443 6.94 5.23 32.33
CA GLU A 443 5.70 6.01 32.39
C GLU A 443 5.97 7.53 32.37
N PRO A 444 5.03 8.36 31.86
CA PRO A 444 3.77 7.97 31.23
C PRO A 444 3.96 7.54 29.76
N SER A 445 3.15 6.59 29.28
CA SER A 445 2.93 6.46 27.83
C SER A 445 2.21 7.70 27.28
N THR A 446 2.39 7.99 25.99
CA THR A 446 1.60 8.96 25.22
C THR A 446 0.80 8.30 24.09
N ALA A 447 0.67 6.97 24.11
CA ALA A 447 0.00 6.21 23.06
C ALA A 447 -1.51 6.54 23.01
N ARG A 448 -2.05 6.64 21.79
CA ARG A 448 -3.46 6.98 21.55
C ARG A 448 -4.05 6.07 20.46
N MET A 449 -5.27 5.61 20.71
CA MET A 449 -6.07 4.87 19.74
C MET A 449 -7.43 5.58 19.60
N SER A 450 -7.83 5.90 18.36
CA SER A 450 -9.16 6.42 18.08
C SER A 450 -9.86 5.67 16.96
N PHE A 451 -11.19 5.57 17.05
CA PHE A 451 -12.01 5.07 15.95
C PHE A 451 -13.36 5.80 15.84
N ASP A 452 -13.84 6.05 14.62
CA ASP A 452 -15.20 6.55 14.30
C ASP A 452 -15.82 5.66 13.22
N VAL A 453 -16.82 4.86 13.61
CA VAL A 453 -17.54 3.94 12.72
C VAL A 453 -18.98 4.42 12.57
N ARG A 454 -19.42 4.66 11.33
CA ARG A 454 -20.79 5.13 11.06
C ARG A 454 -21.42 4.61 9.79
N ASN A 455 -22.75 4.54 9.76
CA ASN A 455 -23.53 4.19 8.56
C ASN A 455 -23.01 2.91 7.89
N SER A 456 -22.59 1.91 8.67
CA SER A 456 -21.88 0.74 8.17
C SER A 456 -22.61 -0.54 8.52
N VAL A 457 -22.29 -1.62 7.80
CA VAL A 457 -22.87 -2.95 8.01
C VAL A 457 -21.76 -3.95 8.28
N ILE A 458 -21.91 -4.70 9.37
CA ILE A 458 -21.07 -5.83 9.73
C ILE A 458 -21.96 -7.07 9.78
N ASP A 459 -21.74 -8.03 8.89
CA ASP A 459 -22.64 -9.17 8.69
C ASP A 459 -21.90 -10.50 8.53
N GLY A 460 -22.26 -11.52 9.31
CA GLY A 460 -21.78 -12.88 9.09
C GLY A 460 -20.34 -13.04 9.53
N THR A 461 -20.08 -12.95 10.84
CA THR A 461 -18.73 -13.11 11.41
C THR A 461 -18.63 -14.37 12.24
N ALA A 462 -17.52 -15.10 12.10
CA ALA A 462 -17.28 -16.35 12.84
C ALA A 462 -16.76 -16.10 14.28
N ALA A 463 -16.30 -14.88 14.58
CA ALA A 463 -16.03 -14.41 15.94
C ALA A 463 -17.00 -13.27 16.33
N HIS A 464 -16.50 -12.08 16.65
CA HIS A 464 -17.29 -10.93 17.06
C HIS A 464 -17.68 -10.05 15.86
N GLY A 465 -18.66 -9.18 16.04
CA GLY A 465 -18.90 -8.11 15.07
C GLY A 465 -17.80 -7.06 15.17
N ILE A 466 -17.66 -6.47 16.35
CA ILE A 466 -16.61 -5.51 16.71
C ILE A 466 -15.88 -6.00 17.96
N ASN A 467 -14.54 -6.00 17.95
CA ASN A 467 -13.71 -6.43 19.07
C ASN A 467 -12.69 -5.34 19.43
N ILE A 468 -12.77 -4.79 20.63
CA ILE A 468 -11.92 -3.68 21.10
C ILE A 468 -11.03 -4.19 22.23
N ILE A 469 -9.72 -4.21 22.02
CA ILE A 469 -8.76 -4.78 22.97
C ILE A 469 -7.70 -3.73 23.31
N ASN A 470 -7.50 -3.48 24.61
CA ASN A 470 -6.32 -2.78 25.11
C ASN A 470 -5.39 -3.74 25.86
N VAL A 471 -4.10 -3.67 25.59
CA VAL A 471 -3.03 -4.35 26.31
C VAL A 471 -1.97 -3.33 26.70
N GLY A 472 -1.63 -3.25 27.98
CA GLY A 472 -0.64 -2.28 28.50
C GLY A 472 -1.23 -0.91 28.88
N ALA A 473 -0.35 0.09 28.98
CA ALA A 473 -0.66 1.41 29.52
C ALA A 473 -0.99 2.43 28.42
N LEU A 474 -2.23 2.46 27.96
CA LEU A 474 -2.71 3.38 26.93
C LEU A 474 -3.10 4.74 27.55
N THR A 475 -2.70 5.85 26.92
CA THR A 475 -3.06 7.19 27.43
C THR A 475 -4.50 7.51 27.14
N ALA A 476 -4.95 7.28 25.90
CA ALA A 476 -6.32 7.60 25.49
C ALA A 476 -6.89 6.56 24.52
N LEU A 477 -8.12 6.13 24.79
CA LEU A 477 -8.97 5.36 23.89
C LEU A 477 -10.26 6.15 23.62
N GLN A 478 -10.49 6.52 22.37
CA GLN A 478 -11.70 7.21 21.94
C GLN A 478 -12.41 6.41 20.85
N GLY A 479 -13.69 6.13 21.02
CA GLY A 479 -14.44 5.29 20.09
C GLY A 479 -15.84 5.81 19.88
N ARG A 480 -16.20 6.13 18.63
CA ARG A 480 -17.55 6.52 18.23
C ARG A 480 -18.17 5.45 17.34
N LEU A 481 -19.42 5.10 17.63
CA LEU A 481 -20.22 4.18 16.81
C LEU A 481 -21.63 4.75 16.60
N GLU A 482 -22.06 4.90 15.35
CA GLU A 482 -23.34 5.53 15.00
C GLU A 482 -23.99 4.85 13.79
N ASN A 483 -25.32 4.69 13.77
CA ASN A 483 -26.07 4.15 12.63
C ASN A 483 -25.44 2.89 11.99
N THR A 484 -24.91 1.99 12.82
CA THR A 484 -24.20 0.79 12.34
C THR A 484 -24.97 -0.47 12.67
N THR A 485 -25.09 -1.36 11.69
CA THR A 485 -25.77 -2.65 11.83
C THR A 485 -24.74 -3.75 12.03
N VAL A 486 -24.88 -4.54 13.09
CA VAL A 486 -24.05 -5.70 13.38
C VAL A 486 -24.94 -6.92 13.57
N ILE A 487 -24.84 -7.88 12.65
CA ILE A 487 -25.75 -9.02 12.57
C ILE A 487 -25.00 -10.32 12.22
N ASN A 488 -25.66 -11.45 12.50
CA ASN A 488 -25.17 -12.79 12.17
C ASN A 488 -23.75 -13.07 12.70
N THR A 489 -23.46 -12.66 13.93
CA THR A 489 -22.19 -12.95 14.60
C THR A 489 -22.26 -14.27 15.37
N THR A 490 -21.16 -15.02 15.42
CA THR A 490 -21.10 -16.26 16.21
C THR A 490 -20.89 -15.97 17.70
N GLN A 491 -19.99 -15.04 18.02
CA GLN A 491 -19.75 -14.51 19.37
C GLN A 491 -20.52 -13.20 19.55
N ALA A 492 -20.16 -12.40 20.55
CA ALA A 492 -20.83 -11.14 20.83
C ALA A 492 -20.80 -10.16 19.62
N PRO A 493 -21.89 -9.40 19.36
CA PRO A 493 -21.88 -8.38 18.31
C PRO A 493 -20.85 -7.29 18.60
N ILE A 494 -20.60 -6.99 19.87
CA ILE A 494 -19.51 -6.14 20.33
C ILE A 494 -18.86 -6.79 21.54
N ALA A 495 -17.53 -6.81 21.58
CA ALA A 495 -16.71 -7.20 22.73
C ALA A 495 -15.70 -6.09 23.08
N THR A 496 -15.49 -5.85 24.38
CA THR A 496 -14.38 -5.03 24.87
C THR A 496 -13.50 -5.84 25.83
N ALA A 497 -12.20 -5.55 25.83
CA ALA A 497 -11.24 -6.16 26.75
C ALA A 497 -10.17 -5.14 27.14
N ASN A 498 -9.82 -5.09 28.42
CA ASN A 498 -8.72 -4.26 28.91
C ASN A 498 -7.78 -5.11 29.78
N HIS A 499 -6.53 -5.20 29.34
CA HIS A 499 -5.45 -5.92 29.96
C HIS A 499 -4.31 -4.96 30.30
N GLY A 500 -4.65 -3.92 31.08
CA GLY A 500 -3.73 -2.86 31.47
C GLY A 500 -4.47 -1.63 32.00
N THR A 501 -3.88 -0.46 31.78
CA THR A 501 -4.45 0.82 32.19
C THR A 501 -4.83 1.64 30.97
N ILE A 502 -5.93 2.38 31.09
CA ILE A 502 -6.32 3.40 30.12
C ILE A 502 -6.45 4.70 30.90
N GLY A 503 -5.66 5.72 30.54
CA GLY A 503 -5.72 7.03 31.20
C GLY A 503 -7.09 7.68 31.04
N GLU A 504 -7.51 7.82 29.78
CA GLU A 504 -8.83 8.33 29.39
C GLU A 504 -9.52 7.36 28.42
N ALA A 505 -10.65 6.78 28.83
CA ALA A 505 -11.46 5.91 27.98
C ALA A 505 -12.83 6.56 27.71
N THR A 506 -13.16 6.77 26.44
CA THR A 506 -14.47 7.27 26.02
C THR A 506 -14.97 6.46 24.83
N LEU A 507 -15.91 5.54 25.10
CA LEU A 507 -16.65 4.82 24.07
C LEU A 507 -18.09 5.36 24.03
N ASP A 508 -18.42 6.05 22.93
CA ASP A 508 -19.73 6.67 22.68
C ASP A 508 -20.42 6.01 21.49
N PHE A 509 -21.28 5.06 21.82
CA PHE A 509 -22.16 4.38 20.88
C PHE A 509 -23.58 4.98 20.90
N GLY A 510 -23.77 6.13 21.54
CA GLY A 510 -25.03 6.89 21.51
C GLY A 510 -25.29 7.77 22.72
N GLY A 511 -25.47 9.07 22.48
CA GLY A 511 -25.79 10.13 23.43
C GLY A 511 -24.71 10.42 24.47
N GLY A 512 -23.47 10.09 24.16
CA GLY A 512 -22.28 10.39 24.97
C GLY A 512 -21.53 11.65 24.52
N PRO A 513 -20.30 11.84 25.03
CA PRO A 513 -19.54 13.07 24.85
C PRO A 513 -18.83 13.20 23.50
N LEU A 514 -18.75 12.13 22.68
CA LEU A 514 -18.21 12.21 21.31
C LEU A 514 -19.29 12.56 20.28
N GLY A 515 -20.55 12.70 20.72
CA GLY A 515 -21.66 13.14 19.89
C GLY A 515 -22.28 12.05 19.03
N SER A 516 -22.13 10.75 19.36
CA SER A 516 -22.89 9.70 18.66
C SER A 516 -24.38 9.89 18.90
N ALA A 517 -25.19 9.82 17.85
CA ALA A 517 -26.66 9.80 17.97
C ALA A 517 -27.22 8.44 18.41
N GLY A 518 -26.39 7.38 18.41
CA GLY A 518 -26.86 6.00 18.52
C GLY A 518 -27.35 5.50 17.17
N GLY A 519 -28.55 4.90 17.13
CA GLY A 519 -29.12 4.34 15.90
C GLY A 519 -28.48 3.02 15.48
N ASN A 520 -27.70 2.39 16.36
CA ASN A 520 -27.05 1.12 16.05
C ASN A 520 -28.01 -0.05 16.24
N CYS A 521 -27.86 -1.08 15.40
CA CYS A 521 -28.64 -2.30 15.46
C CYS A 521 -27.73 -3.51 15.72
N PHE A 522 -27.86 -4.10 16.91
CA PHE A 522 -27.12 -5.28 17.32
C PHE A 522 -28.06 -6.47 17.43
N THR A 523 -27.81 -7.53 16.65
CA THR A 523 -28.44 -8.83 16.90
C THR A 523 -27.53 -9.63 17.85
N PRO A 524 -28.07 -10.29 18.88
CA PRO A 524 -27.27 -11.16 19.74
C PRO A 524 -26.53 -12.20 18.91
N GLY A 525 -25.29 -12.46 19.29
CA GLY A 525 -24.56 -13.55 18.71
C GLY A 525 -25.14 -14.90 19.07
N LEU A 526 -24.77 -15.93 18.31
CA LEU A 526 -25.15 -17.30 18.61
C LEU A 526 -24.69 -17.75 20.01
N ARG A 527 -23.57 -17.23 20.50
CA ARG A 527 -22.95 -17.62 21.78
C ARG A 527 -23.05 -16.60 22.90
N GLY A 528 -23.62 -15.41 22.66
CA GLY A 528 -23.79 -14.43 23.73
C GLY A 528 -24.25 -13.03 23.27
N PRO A 529 -24.75 -12.21 24.21
CA PRO A 529 -25.05 -10.80 23.97
C PRO A 529 -23.75 -9.98 23.83
N ALA A 530 -23.86 -8.66 23.64
CA ALA A 530 -22.71 -7.76 23.70
C ALA A 530 -21.98 -7.86 25.05
N ASP A 531 -20.65 -7.79 25.02
CA ASP A 531 -19.78 -7.72 26.20
C ASP A 531 -19.03 -6.40 26.20
N LEU A 532 -19.41 -5.48 27.09
CA LEU A 532 -18.85 -4.13 27.15
C LEU A 532 -18.00 -3.91 28.39
N SER A 533 -17.66 -4.96 29.13
CA SER A 533 -16.79 -4.88 30.30
C SER A 533 -15.35 -5.23 29.92
N PRO A 534 -14.33 -4.55 30.45
CA PRO A 534 -14.37 -3.57 31.55
C PRO A 534 -14.30 -2.10 31.09
N ILE A 535 -14.42 -1.81 29.79
CA ILE A 535 -14.30 -0.43 29.26
C ILE A 535 -15.68 0.23 29.22
N PRO A 536 -15.95 1.30 30.01
CA PRO A 536 -17.27 1.92 30.06
C PRO A 536 -17.75 2.43 28.70
N VAL A 537 -19.02 2.16 28.38
CA VAL A 537 -19.66 2.58 27.12
C VAL A 537 -20.92 3.39 27.40
N THR A 538 -21.10 4.47 26.65
CA THR A 538 -22.38 5.20 26.56
C THR A 538 -23.11 4.72 25.30
N ALA A 539 -24.31 4.15 25.43
CA ALA A 539 -24.96 3.45 24.31
C ALA A 539 -26.49 3.66 24.26
N ARG A 540 -26.92 4.93 24.28
CA ARG A 540 -28.32 5.31 24.14
C ARG A 540 -28.83 5.11 22.72
N HIS A 541 -30.15 5.01 22.58
CA HIS A 541 -30.83 5.00 21.27
C HIS A 541 -30.38 3.87 20.34
N ASN A 542 -29.92 2.75 20.90
CA ASN A 542 -29.56 1.56 20.16
C ASN A 542 -30.62 0.46 20.32
N TRP A 543 -30.70 -0.39 19.30
CA TRP A 543 -31.49 -1.62 19.31
C TRP A 543 -30.57 -2.82 19.56
N TRP A 544 -30.90 -3.66 20.54
CA TRP A 544 -30.04 -4.76 21.02
C TRP A 544 -30.56 -6.16 20.70
N GLY A 545 -31.67 -6.25 19.96
CA GLY A 545 -32.32 -7.51 19.63
C GLY A 545 -32.84 -8.33 20.82
N THR A 546 -32.73 -7.85 22.06
CA THR A 546 -33.25 -8.50 23.27
C THR A 546 -33.86 -7.49 24.23
N ALA A 547 -34.77 -7.99 25.08
CA ALA A 547 -35.45 -7.23 26.11
C ALA A 547 -34.50 -6.71 27.22
N ALA A 548 -33.34 -7.34 27.41
CA ALA A 548 -32.37 -6.99 28.44
C ALA A 548 -31.20 -6.19 27.84
N LEU A 549 -30.79 -5.13 28.54
CA LEU A 549 -29.56 -4.43 28.19
C LEU A 549 -28.33 -5.30 28.51
N PRO A 550 -27.26 -5.22 27.70
CA PRO A 550 -25.98 -5.81 28.07
C PRO A 550 -25.49 -5.30 29.43
N PRO A 551 -24.86 -6.16 30.25
CA PRO A 551 -24.13 -5.72 31.44
C PRO A 551 -23.09 -4.64 31.09
N ALA A 552 -22.76 -3.76 32.03
CA ALA A 552 -21.81 -2.66 31.88
C ALA A 552 -22.21 -1.49 30.93
N VAL A 553 -23.41 -1.50 30.35
CA VAL A 553 -23.96 -0.28 29.71
C VAL A 553 -24.30 0.74 30.79
N THR A 554 -23.48 1.77 30.94
CA THR A 554 -23.86 2.97 31.70
C THR A 554 -24.88 3.78 30.89
N VAL A 555 -26.11 3.88 31.40
CA VAL A 555 -27.14 4.80 30.89
C VAL A 555 -27.24 5.98 31.87
N PRO A 556 -26.40 7.04 31.77
CA PRO A 556 -26.43 8.14 32.72
C PRO A 556 -27.67 9.02 32.54
N ASN A 557 -28.81 8.64 33.12
CA ASN A 557 -30.18 9.23 33.05
C ASN A 557 -31.10 8.51 32.05
N ALA A 558 -32.07 7.75 32.56
CA ALA A 558 -32.94 6.87 31.78
C ALA A 558 -33.79 7.61 30.72
N ALA A 559 -33.45 7.41 29.45
CA ALA A 559 -34.43 7.02 28.45
C ALA A 559 -34.00 5.61 28.03
N PRO A 560 -34.90 4.61 28.05
CA PRO A 560 -34.49 3.24 27.79
C PRO A 560 -33.94 3.13 26.36
N ALA A 561 -33.04 2.18 26.16
CA ALA A 561 -32.84 1.61 24.83
C ALA A 561 -34.19 1.20 24.23
N LEU A 562 -34.23 0.76 22.98
CA LEU A 562 -35.44 0.17 22.40
C LEU A 562 -35.36 -1.37 22.50
N PRO A 563 -35.37 -2.00 23.70
CA PRO A 563 -35.07 -3.41 23.84
C PRO A 563 -36.20 -4.32 23.32
N THR A 564 -37.33 -3.76 22.86
CA THR A 564 -38.51 -4.55 22.45
C THR A 564 -39.29 -3.98 21.26
N SER A 565 -38.84 -2.90 20.62
CA SER A 565 -39.47 -2.46 19.37
C SER A 565 -39.23 -3.51 18.29
N PRO A 566 -40.19 -3.74 17.34
CA PRO A 566 -39.91 -4.51 16.14
C PRO A 566 -38.60 -3.99 15.53
N ARG A 567 -37.76 -4.91 15.01
CA ARG A 567 -36.49 -4.56 14.38
C ARG A 567 -36.76 -3.35 13.47
N PRO A 568 -36.20 -2.16 13.77
CA PRO A 568 -36.34 -1.02 12.87
C PRO A 568 -35.78 -1.41 11.50
N ASP A 569 -36.09 -0.67 10.44
CA ASP A 569 -35.44 -0.89 9.14
C ASP A 569 -33.93 -0.59 9.27
N CYS A 570 -33.22 -1.61 9.71
CA CYS A 570 -31.80 -1.85 9.70
C CYS A 570 -31.59 -3.25 9.10
#